data_AF-A4G796-F1
#
_entry.id   AF-A4G796-F1
#
_cell.length_a   1.000
_cell.length_b   1.000
_cell.length_c   1.000
_cell.angle_alpha   90.00
_cell.angle_beta   90.00
_cell.angle_gamma   90.00
#
_symmetry.space_group_name_H-M   'P 1'
#
loop_
_entity.id
_entity.type
_entity.pdbx_description
1 polymer ?
#
loop_
_entity_poly.entity_id
_entity_poly.type
_entity_poly.pdbx_seq_one_letter_code
_entity_poly.pdbx_strand_id
1 'polypeptide(L)'
;MAHNIEQAAQVKNGLEYLEKIVQLSIMVPKPEAFQLRQWFGEQLHNIATTKNEDELSRLKTIIDHDGGRYLNSPRSVVRVLDSIRFLWPTLKKERADLADVVWLQLIKNGNRKLYRWIEEYCATASVLSLGTASIDESERSKVLKALIQSVESDYFDNKTYRYYFAEQLPGLKVSFEDGGDIFELHQSVSEADLHTAISNVKLASPDHYRLYFAQSGPSHALTHSDFETLWSAIDAGVARAETLILKWHQENISGEMGKADLLLERLNNVPPDSLTPDRAQILLLTFSNALDQAYRLRPFEHGWVNSIWDRAEKLIPIYLAQFDAVERQIIVEKMFSQGKAISWLSSLFRRETFAHGRYGSRPRPETDWLFIEPEFEQITKIMLSRYSAMKADQFFAEIDATNILFAWQQGGDADGPKHFVENLIETSEGLIQILERLTSINTSSNRGKYQVLNRETLSSFLDYEHALTRVTNLTADDVLGERAIILARAFADAKRY
;
A
#
# COMPACT_ATOMS: atom_id res chain seq x y z
N MET A 1 3.78 -75.73 -8.08
CA MET A 1 2.60 -74.88 -8.42
C MET A 1 1.76 -75.49 -9.52
N ALA A 2 2.31 -75.84 -10.70
CA ALA A 2 1.58 -76.55 -11.76
C ALA A 2 0.95 -77.89 -11.31
N HIS A 3 1.66 -78.68 -10.50
CA HIS A 3 1.16 -79.97 -9.99
C HIS A 3 -0.05 -79.86 -9.03
N ASN A 4 -0.18 -78.74 -8.31
CA ASN A 4 -1.34 -78.50 -7.43
C ASN A 4 -2.61 -78.13 -8.23
N ILE A 5 -2.44 -77.59 -9.45
CA ILE A 5 -3.55 -77.25 -10.36
C ILE A 5 -4.08 -78.50 -11.05
N GLU A 6 -3.19 -79.47 -11.38
CA GLU A 6 -3.58 -80.77 -11.96
C GLU A 6 -4.52 -81.55 -11.03
N GLN A 7 -4.26 -81.53 -9.72
CA GLN A 7 -5.09 -82.21 -8.74
C GLN A 7 -6.40 -81.47 -8.41
N ALA A 8 -6.39 -80.13 -8.37
CA ALA A 8 -7.56 -79.34 -7.99
C ALA A 8 -8.57 -79.15 -9.13
N ALA A 9 -8.12 -79.10 -10.39
CA ALA A 9 -8.96 -78.81 -11.56
C ALA A 9 -9.19 -80.02 -12.49
N GLN A 10 -8.64 -81.20 -12.18
CA GLN A 10 -8.69 -82.41 -13.02
C GLN A 10 -8.25 -82.18 -14.48
N VAL A 11 -7.22 -81.36 -14.70
CA VAL A 11 -6.68 -81.09 -16.04
C VAL A 11 -5.37 -81.85 -16.22
N LYS A 12 -5.19 -82.53 -17.36
CA LYS A 12 -4.06 -83.43 -17.65
C LYS A 12 -2.69 -82.74 -17.71
N ASN A 13 -2.63 -81.42 -17.84
CA ASN A 13 -1.39 -80.67 -17.92
C ASN A 13 -1.57 -79.26 -17.34
N GLY A 14 -1.05 -79.02 -16.14
CA GLY A 14 -1.19 -77.73 -15.44
C GLY A 14 -0.46 -76.57 -16.12
N LEU A 15 0.52 -76.85 -16.99
CA LEU A 15 1.25 -75.83 -17.77
C LEU A 15 0.42 -75.26 -18.93
N GLU A 16 -0.30 -76.11 -19.69
CA GLU A 16 -1.21 -75.65 -20.76
C GLU A 16 -2.38 -74.81 -20.22
N TYR A 17 -2.83 -75.09 -18.99
CA TYR A 17 -3.89 -74.32 -18.36
C TYR A 17 -3.46 -72.90 -17.97
N LEU A 18 -2.20 -72.73 -17.55
CA LEU A 18 -1.63 -71.42 -17.21
C LEU A 18 -1.39 -70.55 -18.46
N GLU A 19 -1.10 -71.14 -19.62
CA GLU A 19 -0.98 -70.39 -20.89
C GLU A 19 -2.32 -69.82 -21.38
N LYS A 20 -3.47 -70.40 -21.00
CA LYS A 20 -4.80 -69.85 -21.33
C LYS A 20 -5.22 -68.65 -20.47
N ILE A 21 -4.52 -68.38 -19.37
CA ILE A 21 -4.77 -67.22 -18.49
C ILE A 21 -3.63 -66.21 -18.67
N VAL A 22 -3.30 -65.88 -19.92
CA VAL A 22 -2.52 -64.69 -20.22
C VAL A 22 -3.51 -63.56 -20.44
N GLN A 23 -3.66 -62.68 -19.45
CA GLN A 23 -4.23 -61.36 -19.69
C GLN A 23 -3.30 -60.65 -20.68
N LEU A 24 -3.69 -60.59 -21.95
CA LEU A 24 -3.06 -59.72 -22.95
C LEU A 24 -3.11 -58.29 -22.40
N SER A 25 -1.96 -57.81 -21.90
CA SER A 25 -1.78 -56.40 -21.59
C SER A 25 -1.77 -55.64 -22.91
N ILE A 26 -2.95 -55.21 -23.36
CA ILE A 26 -3.07 -54.29 -24.49
C ILE A 26 -2.39 -52.99 -24.03
N MET A 27 -1.21 -52.71 -24.59
CA MET A 27 -0.54 -51.43 -24.42
C MET A 27 -1.41 -50.36 -25.07
N VAL A 28 -2.22 -49.66 -24.28
CA VAL A 28 -2.91 -48.46 -24.74
C VAL A 28 -1.84 -47.44 -25.12
N PRO A 29 -1.78 -46.96 -26.38
CA PRO A 29 -0.79 -45.97 -26.77
C PRO A 29 -0.89 -44.76 -25.84
N LYS A 30 0.25 -44.25 -25.38
CA LYS A 30 0.26 -43.00 -24.60
C LYS A 30 -0.36 -41.91 -25.49
N PRO A 31 -1.44 -41.24 -25.04
CA PRO A 31 -2.00 -40.13 -25.79
C PRO A 31 -0.92 -39.08 -26.02
N GLU A 32 -0.86 -38.52 -27.23
CA GLU A 32 0.10 -37.45 -27.50
C GLU A 32 -0.21 -36.24 -26.62
N ALA A 33 0.82 -35.63 -26.02
CA ALA A 33 0.66 -34.51 -25.10
C ALA A 33 -0.14 -33.35 -25.73
N PHE A 34 -0.03 -33.16 -27.05
CA PHE A 34 -0.82 -32.18 -27.80
C PHE A 34 -2.32 -32.50 -27.78
N GLN A 35 -2.72 -33.76 -27.98
CA GLN A 35 -4.13 -34.18 -27.95
C GLN A 35 -4.75 -33.98 -26.57
N LEU A 36 -3.98 -34.22 -25.50
CA LEU A 36 -4.44 -33.99 -24.13
C LEU A 36 -4.64 -32.51 -23.83
N ARG A 37 -3.76 -31.63 -24.34
CA ARG A 37 -3.92 -30.16 -24.22
C ARG A 37 -5.13 -29.66 -25.00
N GLN A 38 -5.29 -30.14 -26.24
CA GLN A 38 -6.45 -29.78 -27.06
C GLN A 38 -7.75 -30.21 -26.39
N TRP A 39 -7.82 -31.46 -25.93
CA TRP A 39 -8.98 -31.96 -25.20
C TRP A 39 -9.26 -31.15 -23.93
N PHE A 40 -8.22 -30.81 -23.15
CA PHE A 40 -8.37 -29.93 -22.00
C PHE A 40 -8.95 -28.57 -22.38
N GLY A 41 -8.44 -27.92 -23.43
CA GLY A 41 -8.91 -26.62 -23.90
C GLY A 41 -10.37 -26.65 -24.35
N GLU A 42 -10.77 -27.66 -25.12
CA GLU A 42 -12.15 -27.86 -25.58
C GLU A 42 -13.12 -28.05 -24.40
N GLN A 43 -12.74 -28.87 -23.41
CA GLN A 43 -13.57 -29.08 -22.24
C GLN A 43 -13.60 -27.86 -21.31
N LEU A 44 -12.49 -27.14 -21.17
CA LEU A 44 -12.43 -25.91 -20.39
C LEU A 44 -13.36 -24.85 -20.96
N HIS A 45 -13.44 -24.72 -22.29
CA HIS A 45 -14.34 -23.78 -22.96
C HIS A 45 -15.83 -24.02 -22.61
N ASN A 46 -16.21 -25.28 -22.33
CA ASN A 46 -17.56 -25.61 -21.88
C ASN A 46 -17.82 -25.26 -20.40
N ILE A 47 -16.78 -25.06 -19.61
CA ILE A 47 -16.86 -24.75 -18.17
C ILE A 47 -16.80 -23.24 -17.93
N ALA A 48 -15.94 -22.54 -18.67
CA ALA A 48 -15.57 -21.17 -18.40
C ALA A 48 -15.27 -20.38 -19.67
N THR A 49 -15.51 -19.08 -19.60
CA THR A 49 -15.22 -18.11 -20.67
C THR A 49 -14.35 -17.01 -20.10
N THR A 50 -13.39 -16.53 -20.89
CA THR A 50 -12.55 -15.39 -20.52
C THR A 50 -13.34 -14.07 -20.62
N LYS A 51 -12.91 -13.06 -19.87
CA LYS A 51 -13.49 -11.71 -19.79
C LYS A 51 -12.97 -10.79 -20.89
N ASN A 52 -11.74 -11.00 -21.37
CA ASN A 52 -11.09 -10.18 -22.39
C ASN A 52 -10.04 -10.98 -23.19
N GLU A 53 -9.49 -10.35 -24.23
CA GLU A 53 -8.46 -10.94 -25.12
C GLU A 53 -7.11 -11.14 -24.42
N ASP A 54 -6.75 -10.29 -23.47
CA ASP A 54 -5.51 -10.42 -22.69
C ASP A 54 -5.51 -11.72 -21.87
N GLU A 55 -6.58 -11.96 -21.12
CA GLU A 55 -6.78 -13.19 -20.35
C GLU A 55 -6.82 -14.42 -21.27
N LEU A 56 -7.43 -14.33 -22.45
CA LEU A 56 -7.44 -15.41 -23.44
C LEU A 56 -6.03 -15.72 -23.98
N SER A 57 -5.25 -14.69 -24.27
CA SER A 57 -3.86 -14.83 -24.73
C SER A 57 -3.01 -15.53 -23.66
N ARG A 58 -3.08 -15.06 -22.41
CA ARG A 58 -2.39 -15.68 -21.27
C ARG A 58 -2.83 -17.13 -21.05
N LEU A 59 -4.13 -17.40 -21.13
CA LEU A 59 -4.68 -18.76 -20.97
C LEU A 59 -4.12 -19.72 -22.03
N LYS A 60 -4.01 -19.30 -23.29
CA LYS A 60 -3.42 -20.13 -24.36
C LYS A 60 -1.96 -20.48 -24.04
N THR A 61 -1.18 -19.50 -23.61
CA THR A 61 0.23 -19.68 -23.21
C THR A 61 0.37 -20.66 -22.05
N ILE A 62 -0.47 -20.52 -21.02
CA ILE A 62 -0.50 -21.43 -19.86
C ILE A 62 -0.86 -22.86 -20.28
N ILE A 63 -1.88 -23.03 -21.13
CA ILE A 63 -2.27 -24.35 -21.61
C ILE A 63 -1.12 -24.99 -22.39
N ASP A 64 -0.43 -24.26 -23.27
CA ASP A 64 0.64 -24.84 -24.06
C ASP A 64 1.86 -25.23 -23.22
N HIS A 65 2.34 -24.33 -22.36
CA HIS A 65 3.52 -24.58 -21.52
C HIS A 65 3.21 -25.48 -20.31
N ASP A 66 2.38 -25.02 -19.38
CA ASP A 66 2.11 -25.76 -18.13
C ASP A 66 1.20 -26.97 -18.38
N GLY A 67 0.26 -26.86 -19.32
CA GLY A 67 -0.52 -28.02 -19.74
C GLY A 67 0.37 -29.08 -20.40
N GLY A 68 1.38 -28.69 -21.18
CA GLY A 68 2.34 -29.62 -21.78
C GLY A 68 3.19 -30.36 -20.75
N ARG A 69 3.42 -29.73 -19.60
CA ARG A 69 4.20 -30.30 -18.50
C ARG A 69 3.38 -31.20 -17.57
N TYR A 70 2.13 -30.84 -17.30
CA TYR A 70 1.34 -31.48 -16.24
C TYR A 70 0.18 -32.36 -16.75
N LEU A 71 -0.26 -32.20 -18.00
CA LEU A 71 -1.33 -33.02 -18.59
C LEU A 71 -0.76 -34.27 -19.29
N ASN A 72 -0.13 -35.14 -18.51
CA ASN A 72 0.56 -36.33 -19.02
C ASN A 72 -0.35 -37.56 -19.19
N SER A 73 -1.62 -37.47 -18.78
CA SER A 73 -2.59 -38.56 -18.89
C SER A 73 -4.03 -38.04 -19.00
N PRO A 74 -4.98 -38.86 -19.47
CA PRO A 74 -6.38 -38.47 -19.44
C PRO A 74 -6.89 -38.18 -18.02
N ARG A 75 -6.35 -38.89 -17.02
CA ARG A 75 -6.70 -38.70 -15.62
C ARG A 75 -6.26 -37.34 -15.07
N SER A 76 -5.09 -36.82 -15.48
CA SER A 76 -4.65 -35.48 -15.07
C SER A 76 -5.55 -34.41 -15.68
N VAL A 77 -5.97 -34.57 -16.95
CA VAL A 77 -6.93 -33.66 -17.61
C VAL A 77 -8.23 -33.59 -16.81
N VAL A 78 -8.86 -34.73 -16.54
CA VAL A 78 -10.13 -34.78 -15.79
C VAL A 78 -9.98 -34.16 -14.39
N ARG A 79 -8.90 -34.48 -13.66
CA ARG A 79 -8.68 -33.93 -12.31
C ARG A 79 -8.57 -32.40 -12.29
N VAL A 80 -7.88 -31.82 -13.26
CA VAL A 80 -7.74 -30.35 -13.35
C VAL A 80 -9.10 -29.74 -13.72
N LEU A 81 -9.81 -30.30 -14.71
CA LEU A 81 -11.14 -29.83 -15.12
C LEU A 81 -12.16 -29.91 -13.98
N ASP A 82 -12.15 -30.99 -13.20
CA ASP A 82 -13.05 -31.16 -12.05
C ASP A 82 -12.75 -30.13 -10.95
N SER A 83 -11.47 -29.85 -10.69
CA SER A 83 -11.06 -28.81 -9.74
C SER A 83 -11.53 -27.43 -10.19
N ILE A 84 -11.39 -27.12 -11.48
CA ILE A 84 -11.87 -25.86 -12.06
C ILE A 84 -13.40 -25.80 -11.99
N ARG A 85 -14.11 -26.87 -12.35
CA ARG A 85 -15.59 -26.92 -12.31
C ARG A 85 -16.13 -26.65 -10.91
N PHE A 86 -15.43 -27.10 -9.88
CA PHE A 86 -15.78 -26.85 -8.49
C PHE A 86 -15.51 -25.40 -8.05
N LEU A 87 -14.33 -24.85 -8.38
CA LEU A 87 -13.88 -23.54 -7.89
C LEU A 87 -14.46 -22.35 -8.70
N TRP A 88 -14.61 -22.52 -10.02
CA TRP A 88 -14.92 -21.44 -10.93
C TRP A 88 -16.24 -20.71 -10.65
N PRO A 89 -17.35 -21.37 -10.28
CA PRO A 89 -18.60 -20.66 -10.01
C PRO A 89 -18.49 -19.61 -8.90
N THR A 90 -17.69 -19.87 -7.86
CA THR A 90 -17.43 -18.91 -6.76
C THR A 90 -16.49 -17.81 -7.24
N LEU A 91 -15.37 -18.18 -7.85
CA LEU A 91 -14.35 -17.23 -8.30
C LEU A 91 -14.85 -16.28 -9.40
N LYS A 92 -15.73 -16.76 -10.27
CA LYS A 92 -16.37 -15.94 -11.31
C LYS A 92 -17.24 -14.82 -10.73
N LYS A 93 -17.91 -15.06 -9.59
CA LYS A 93 -18.73 -14.02 -8.92
C LYS A 93 -17.86 -12.85 -8.45
N GLU A 94 -16.66 -13.17 -7.98
CA GLU A 94 -15.64 -12.19 -7.59
C GLU A 94 -14.83 -11.65 -8.78
N ARG A 95 -15.23 -11.99 -10.02
CA ARG A 95 -14.57 -11.58 -11.28
C ARG A 95 -13.10 -12.00 -11.39
N ALA A 96 -12.71 -13.09 -10.73
CA ALA A 96 -11.35 -13.64 -10.78
C ALA A 96 -10.90 -13.99 -12.20
N ASP A 97 -9.58 -13.93 -12.41
CA ASP A 97 -8.91 -14.22 -13.67
C ASP A 97 -8.85 -15.73 -13.94
N LEU A 98 -9.47 -16.17 -15.04
CA LEU A 98 -9.55 -17.57 -15.43
C LEU A 98 -8.16 -18.16 -15.73
N ALA A 99 -7.27 -17.37 -16.34
CA ALA A 99 -5.93 -17.83 -16.68
C ALA A 99 -5.15 -18.17 -15.40
N ASP A 100 -5.22 -17.31 -14.39
CA ASP A 100 -4.62 -17.54 -13.07
C ASP A 100 -5.19 -18.78 -12.37
N VAL A 101 -6.51 -18.99 -12.43
CA VAL A 101 -7.15 -20.19 -11.87
C VAL A 101 -6.60 -21.46 -12.56
N VAL A 102 -6.56 -21.47 -13.89
CA VAL A 102 -6.10 -22.62 -14.68
C VAL A 102 -4.63 -22.91 -14.39
N TRP A 103 -3.79 -21.88 -14.39
CA TRP A 103 -2.36 -21.99 -14.10
C TRP A 103 -2.12 -22.62 -12.73
N LEU A 104 -2.79 -22.11 -11.69
CA LEU A 104 -2.68 -22.65 -10.35
C LEU A 104 -3.23 -24.08 -10.23
N GLN A 105 -4.32 -24.44 -10.93
CA GLN A 105 -4.83 -25.82 -10.87
C GLN A 105 -3.90 -26.81 -11.59
N LEU A 106 -3.24 -26.40 -12.69
CA LEU A 106 -2.22 -27.20 -13.35
C LEU A 106 -1.03 -27.44 -12.41
N ILE A 107 -0.48 -26.38 -11.81
CA ILE A 107 0.65 -26.47 -10.87
C ILE A 107 0.25 -27.27 -9.63
N LYS A 108 -0.92 -27.03 -9.04
CA LYS A 108 -1.38 -27.77 -7.85
C LYS A 108 -1.46 -29.27 -8.08
N ASN A 109 -1.87 -29.69 -9.28
CA ASN A 109 -1.99 -31.10 -9.63
C ASN A 109 -0.62 -31.75 -9.88
N GLY A 110 0.29 -31.04 -10.54
CA GLY A 110 1.58 -31.57 -10.99
C GLY A 110 2.76 -31.32 -10.05
N ASN A 111 2.77 -30.21 -9.32
CA ASN A 111 3.84 -29.81 -8.42
C ASN A 111 3.30 -29.03 -7.19
N ARG A 112 3.00 -29.77 -6.12
CA ARG A 112 2.49 -29.20 -4.87
C ARG A 112 3.51 -28.32 -4.12
N LYS A 113 4.82 -28.55 -4.30
CA LYS A 113 5.86 -27.72 -3.67
C LYS A 113 5.87 -26.34 -4.29
N LEU A 114 5.86 -26.27 -5.63
CA LEU A 114 5.78 -25.01 -6.37
C LEU A 114 4.47 -24.27 -6.04
N TYR A 115 3.33 -24.97 -5.96
CA TYR A 115 2.06 -24.35 -5.56
C TYR A 115 2.14 -23.64 -4.20
N ARG A 116 2.75 -24.29 -3.19
CA ARG A 116 2.93 -23.69 -1.85
C ARG A 116 3.90 -22.51 -1.87
N TRP A 117 4.98 -22.64 -2.63
CA TRP A 117 5.92 -21.54 -2.80
C TRP A 117 5.24 -20.31 -3.41
N ILE A 118 4.37 -20.50 -4.41
CA ILE A 118 3.61 -19.41 -5.03
C ILE A 118 2.66 -18.76 -4.01
N GLU A 119 1.96 -19.56 -3.19
CA GLU A 119 1.07 -19.07 -2.13
C GLU A 119 1.82 -18.18 -1.12
N GLU A 120 2.96 -18.66 -0.62
CA GLU A 120 3.81 -17.93 0.32
C GLU A 120 4.40 -16.66 -0.32
N TYR A 121 4.83 -16.75 -1.58
CA TYR A 121 5.36 -15.61 -2.33
C TYR A 121 4.32 -14.49 -2.48
N CYS A 122 3.11 -14.82 -2.91
CA CYS A 122 2.02 -13.85 -3.06
C CYS A 122 1.61 -13.23 -1.72
N ALA A 123 1.59 -14.02 -0.63
CA ALA A 123 1.29 -13.52 0.71
C ALA A 123 2.31 -12.48 1.17
N THR A 124 3.60 -12.79 1.00
CA THR A 124 4.70 -11.87 1.30
C THR A 124 4.64 -10.61 0.44
N ALA A 125 4.44 -10.76 -0.87
CA ALA A 125 4.33 -9.62 -1.79
C ALA A 125 3.14 -8.70 -1.44
N SER A 126 2.02 -9.25 -0.99
CA SER A 126 0.87 -8.46 -0.52
C SER A 126 1.25 -7.57 0.67
N VAL A 127 1.97 -8.10 1.65
CA VAL A 127 2.43 -7.32 2.81
C VAL A 127 3.44 -6.24 2.38
N LEU A 128 4.35 -6.55 1.47
CA LEU A 128 5.29 -5.56 0.94
C LEU A 128 4.60 -4.43 0.18
N SER A 129 3.54 -4.72 -0.56
CA SER A 129 2.77 -3.70 -1.28
C SER A 129 2.10 -2.68 -0.35
N LEU A 130 1.96 -2.99 0.93
CA LEU A 130 1.43 -2.08 1.95
C LEU A 130 2.51 -1.15 2.53
N GLY A 131 3.79 -1.35 2.19
CA GLY A 131 4.90 -0.59 2.76
C GLY A 131 5.13 -0.84 4.25
N THR A 132 4.49 -1.86 4.83
CA THR A 132 4.60 -2.21 6.26
C THR A 132 5.79 -3.13 6.56
N ALA A 133 6.46 -3.64 5.52
CA ALA A 133 7.61 -4.50 5.64
C ALA A 133 8.62 -4.21 4.52
N SER A 134 9.89 -4.47 4.79
CA SER A 134 10.95 -4.56 3.80
C SER A 134 11.60 -5.93 3.90
N ILE A 135 12.12 -6.43 2.78
CA ILE A 135 12.84 -7.70 2.71
C ILE A 135 14.27 -7.38 2.36
N ASP A 136 15.20 -7.91 3.15
CA ASP A 136 16.63 -7.79 2.88
C ASP A 136 17.09 -8.79 1.81
N GLU A 137 18.31 -8.59 1.30
CA GLU A 137 18.83 -9.41 0.22
C GLU A 137 19.02 -10.88 0.65
N SER A 138 19.32 -11.14 1.93
CA SER A 138 19.49 -12.51 2.43
C SER A 138 18.17 -13.29 2.40
N GLU A 139 17.07 -12.65 2.75
CA GLU A 139 15.74 -13.24 2.69
C GLU A 139 15.29 -13.45 1.24
N ARG A 140 15.54 -12.51 0.32
CA ARG A 140 15.30 -12.73 -1.12
C ARG A 140 16.03 -13.95 -1.66
N SER A 141 17.33 -14.10 -1.35
CA SER A 141 18.10 -15.28 -1.76
C SER A 141 17.53 -16.59 -1.19
N LYS A 142 16.99 -16.59 0.04
CA LYS A 142 16.33 -17.77 0.62
C LYS A 142 15.05 -18.13 -0.13
N VAL A 143 14.22 -17.13 -0.45
CA VAL A 143 12.96 -17.35 -1.19
C VAL A 143 13.25 -17.86 -2.60
N LEU A 144 14.25 -17.30 -3.29
CA LEU A 144 14.68 -17.79 -4.60
C LEU A 144 15.21 -19.23 -4.51
N LYS A 145 16.05 -19.54 -3.52
CA LYS A 145 16.54 -20.91 -3.33
C LYS A 145 15.40 -21.90 -3.11
N ALA A 146 14.37 -21.51 -2.35
CA ALA A 146 13.18 -22.32 -2.16
C ALA A 146 12.39 -22.55 -3.47
N LEU A 147 12.33 -21.54 -4.36
CA LEU A 147 11.74 -21.68 -5.70
C LEU A 147 12.46 -22.77 -6.49
N ILE A 148 13.79 -22.66 -6.62
CA ILE A 148 14.58 -23.60 -7.41
C ILE A 148 14.49 -25.02 -6.85
N GLN A 149 14.46 -25.17 -5.51
CA GLN A 149 14.28 -26.47 -4.86
C GLN A 149 12.86 -27.05 -4.99
N SER A 150 11.88 -26.24 -5.39
CA SER A 150 10.50 -26.68 -5.58
C SER A 150 10.27 -27.38 -6.92
N VAL A 151 11.23 -27.28 -7.86
CA VAL A 151 11.13 -27.78 -9.24
C VAL A 151 12.33 -28.64 -9.63
N GLU A 152 12.25 -29.32 -10.78
CA GLU A 152 13.38 -30.02 -11.39
C GLU A 152 14.40 -29.01 -11.97
N SER A 153 15.65 -29.42 -12.14
CA SER A 153 16.75 -28.50 -12.49
C SER A 153 16.58 -27.84 -13.86
N ASP A 154 15.92 -28.50 -14.80
CA ASP A 154 15.65 -28.04 -16.17
C ASP A 154 14.34 -27.24 -16.29
N TYR A 155 13.58 -27.09 -15.20
CA TYR A 155 12.24 -26.51 -15.21
C TYR A 155 12.20 -25.09 -15.79
N PHE A 156 13.28 -24.33 -15.56
CA PHE A 156 13.45 -22.96 -16.05
C PHE A 156 14.50 -22.84 -17.16
N ASP A 157 14.88 -23.90 -17.87
CA ASP A 157 15.88 -23.79 -18.96
C ASP A 157 15.38 -22.93 -20.13
N ASN A 158 14.07 -22.96 -20.39
CA ASN A 158 13.45 -22.14 -21.43
C ASN A 158 13.28 -20.68 -20.95
N LYS A 159 14.05 -19.75 -21.54
CA LYS A 159 13.99 -18.32 -21.25
C LYS A 159 12.61 -17.69 -21.49
N THR A 160 11.90 -18.12 -22.53
CA THR A 160 10.53 -17.65 -22.82
C THR A 160 9.57 -18.07 -21.71
N TYR A 161 9.69 -19.30 -21.21
CA TYR A 161 8.87 -19.75 -20.08
C TYR A 161 9.18 -18.98 -18.79
N ARG A 162 10.45 -18.61 -18.53
CA ARG A 162 10.80 -17.76 -17.38
C ARG A 162 9.98 -16.46 -17.40
N TYR A 163 9.86 -15.83 -18.57
CA TYR A 163 9.08 -14.61 -18.73
C TYR A 163 7.61 -14.83 -18.40
N TYR A 164 6.97 -15.85 -18.99
CA TYR A 164 5.56 -16.14 -18.73
C TYR A 164 5.27 -16.56 -17.29
N PHE A 165 6.21 -17.24 -16.64
CA PHE A 165 6.11 -17.58 -15.22
C PHE A 165 6.20 -16.31 -14.35
N ALA A 166 7.17 -15.44 -14.64
CA ALA A 166 7.36 -14.18 -13.94
C ALA A 166 6.12 -13.27 -14.03
N GLU A 167 5.50 -13.20 -15.21
CA GLU A 167 4.32 -12.37 -15.48
C GLU A 167 3.08 -12.73 -14.62
N GLN A 168 2.99 -13.95 -14.11
CA GLN A 168 1.88 -14.37 -13.23
C GLN A 168 2.02 -13.81 -11.80
N LEU A 169 3.21 -13.37 -11.41
CA LEU A 169 3.56 -13.08 -10.02
C LEU A 169 3.97 -11.62 -9.81
N PRO A 170 3.57 -11.00 -8.69
CA PRO A 170 3.86 -9.60 -8.44
C PRO A 170 5.33 -9.38 -8.13
N GLY A 171 6.00 -8.51 -8.88
CA GLY A 171 7.39 -8.12 -8.61
C GLY A 171 8.41 -9.22 -8.88
N LEU A 172 8.05 -10.28 -9.60
CA LEU A 172 8.99 -11.28 -10.10
C LEU A 172 9.50 -10.84 -11.48
N LYS A 173 10.81 -10.69 -11.64
CA LYS A 173 11.43 -10.34 -12.94
C LYS A 173 12.46 -11.38 -13.33
N VAL A 174 12.63 -11.58 -14.64
CA VAL A 174 13.69 -12.43 -15.19
C VAL A 174 15.00 -11.66 -15.15
N SER A 175 16.04 -12.25 -14.56
CA SER A 175 17.39 -11.69 -14.65
C SER A 175 18.03 -12.11 -15.97
N PHE A 176 18.75 -11.15 -16.57
CA PHE A 176 19.52 -11.36 -17.79
C PHE A 176 21.03 -11.36 -17.55
N GLU A 177 21.47 -11.35 -16.29
CA GLU A 177 22.89 -11.38 -15.95
C GLU A 177 23.51 -12.77 -16.16
N ASP A 178 24.64 -12.81 -16.87
CA ASP A 178 25.36 -14.06 -17.12
C ASP A 178 26.02 -14.57 -15.83
N GLY A 179 25.63 -15.77 -15.39
CA GLY A 179 26.16 -16.41 -14.17
C GLY A 179 25.49 -15.95 -12.85
N GLY A 180 24.47 -15.09 -12.93
CA GLY A 180 23.66 -14.65 -11.81
C GLY A 180 22.42 -15.51 -11.54
N ASP A 181 21.63 -15.09 -10.55
CA ASP A 181 20.34 -15.68 -10.21
C ASP A 181 19.36 -15.58 -11.38
N ILE A 182 18.52 -16.60 -11.61
CA ILE A 182 17.61 -16.63 -12.79
C ILE A 182 16.41 -15.67 -12.67
N PHE A 183 16.10 -15.21 -11.46
CA PHE A 183 14.99 -14.30 -11.17
C PHE A 183 15.40 -13.27 -10.12
N GLU A 184 14.83 -12.08 -10.26
CA GLU A 184 14.82 -11.02 -9.25
C GLU A 184 13.45 -11.00 -8.58
N LEU A 185 13.42 -11.16 -7.25
CA LEU A 185 12.18 -11.31 -6.48
C LEU A 185 11.79 -10.03 -5.75
N HIS A 186 10.48 -9.81 -5.58
CA HIS A 186 9.91 -8.69 -4.82
C HIS A 186 10.45 -7.31 -5.26
N GLN A 187 10.63 -7.17 -6.56
CA GLN A 187 10.96 -5.91 -7.20
C GLN A 187 9.77 -4.96 -7.12
N SER A 188 10.04 -3.66 -7.11
CA SER A 188 8.99 -2.64 -7.14
C SER A 188 8.11 -2.85 -8.37
N VAL A 189 6.80 -2.97 -8.12
CA VAL A 189 5.76 -3.07 -9.15
C VAL A 189 5.37 -1.65 -9.54
N SER A 190 5.26 -1.38 -10.84
CA SER A 190 4.79 -0.07 -11.29
C SER A 190 3.33 0.16 -10.88
N GLU A 191 2.92 1.41 -10.69
CA GLU A 191 1.53 1.73 -10.35
C GLU A 191 0.55 1.23 -11.43
N ALA A 192 0.95 1.31 -12.71
CA ALA A 192 0.16 0.82 -13.84
C ALA A 192 -0.03 -0.71 -13.82
N ASP A 193 1.02 -1.47 -13.50
CA ASP A 193 0.95 -2.94 -13.40
C ASP A 193 0.10 -3.35 -12.19
N LEU A 194 0.25 -2.65 -11.07
CA LEU A 194 -0.54 -2.88 -9.86
C LEU A 194 -2.03 -2.60 -10.12
N HIS A 195 -2.34 -1.47 -10.76
CA HIS A 195 -3.70 -1.13 -11.17
C HIS A 195 -4.29 -2.23 -12.07
N THR A 196 -3.53 -2.64 -13.10
CA THR A 196 -3.96 -3.69 -14.03
C THR A 196 -4.25 -5.00 -13.30
N ALA A 197 -3.42 -5.38 -12.33
CA ALA A 197 -3.62 -6.58 -11.52
C ALA A 197 -4.88 -6.48 -10.65
N ILE A 198 -5.11 -5.35 -9.98
CA ILE A 198 -6.30 -5.11 -9.14
C ILE A 198 -7.57 -5.10 -9.99
N SER A 199 -7.61 -4.30 -11.05
CA SER A 199 -8.80 -4.13 -11.91
C SER A 199 -9.23 -5.42 -12.60
N ASN A 200 -8.28 -6.30 -12.93
CA ASN A 200 -8.55 -7.61 -13.51
C ASN A 200 -8.66 -8.73 -12.47
N VAL A 201 -8.60 -8.42 -11.17
CA VAL A 201 -8.68 -9.38 -10.05
C VAL A 201 -7.63 -10.49 -10.21
N LYS A 202 -6.44 -10.18 -10.72
CA LYS A 202 -5.38 -11.16 -11.00
C LYS A 202 -4.78 -11.73 -9.72
N LEU A 203 -4.15 -12.90 -9.81
CA LEU A 203 -3.34 -13.50 -8.74
C LEU A 203 -2.23 -12.56 -8.26
N ALA A 204 -1.65 -11.78 -9.18
CA ALA A 204 -0.65 -10.77 -8.86
C ALA A 204 -1.19 -9.57 -8.06
N SER A 205 -2.50 -9.46 -7.89
CA SER A 205 -3.09 -8.40 -7.08
C SER A 205 -2.88 -8.68 -5.58
N PRO A 206 -2.33 -7.71 -4.82
CA PRO A 206 -2.16 -7.87 -3.38
C PRO A 206 -3.49 -8.01 -2.63
N ASP A 207 -4.60 -7.55 -3.22
CA ASP A 207 -5.94 -7.60 -2.61
C ASP A 207 -6.68 -8.90 -2.94
N HIS A 208 -6.30 -9.59 -4.01
CA HIS A 208 -7.08 -10.71 -4.55
C HIS A 208 -6.33 -12.05 -4.52
N TYR A 209 -5.01 -12.08 -4.33
CA TYR A 209 -4.24 -13.32 -4.39
C TYR A 209 -4.84 -14.45 -3.53
N ARG A 210 -5.33 -14.13 -2.33
CA ARG A 210 -5.88 -15.12 -1.39
C ARG A 210 -7.19 -15.75 -1.88
N LEU A 211 -7.94 -15.09 -2.79
CA LEU A 211 -9.11 -15.69 -3.43
C LEU A 211 -8.73 -16.99 -4.15
N TYR A 212 -7.56 -17.05 -4.77
CA TYR A 212 -7.08 -18.20 -5.53
C TYR A 212 -6.65 -19.40 -4.67
N PHE A 213 -6.33 -19.16 -3.40
CA PHE A 213 -5.87 -20.20 -2.46
C PHE A 213 -6.96 -20.62 -1.47
N ALA A 214 -7.68 -19.65 -0.90
CA ALA A 214 -8.62 -19.85 0.20
C ALA A 214 -10.07 -19.48 -0.15
N GLN A 215 -10.36 -18.98 -1.36
CA GLN A 215 -11.67 -18.43 -1.75
C GLN A 215 -12.14 -17.28 -0.83
N SER A 216 -11.18 -16.59 -0.21
CA SER A 216 -11.42 -15.43 0.65
C SER A 216 -10.37 -14.36 0.36
N GLY A 217 -10.74 -13.08 0.46
CA GLY A 217 -9.75 -12.00 0.44
C GLY A 217 -8.80 -12.07 1.64
N PRO A 218 -7.62 -11.43 1.57
CA PRO A 218 -6.83 -11.07 2.75
C PRO A 218 -7.70 -10.30 3.77
N SER A 219 -7.39 -10.40 5.06
CA SER A 219 -8.14 -9.69 6.12
C SER A 219 -8.10 -8.17 5.97
N HIS A 220 -7.08 -7.67 5.28
CA HIS A 220 -6.90 -6.26 4.96
C HIS A 220 -7.51 -5.83 3.63
N ALA A 221 -7.93 -6.74 2.75
CA ALA A 221 -8.32 -6.35 1.40
C ALA A 221 -9.60 -5.50 1.40
N LEU A 222 -9.56 -4.41 0.63
CA LEU A 222 -10.75 -3.61 0.37
C LEU A 222 -11.67 -4.38 -0.57
N THR A 223 -12.92 -4.49 -0.18
CA THR A 223 -13.96 -5.14 -0.97
C THR A 223 -14.58 -4.14 -1.96
N HIS A 224 -15.24 -4.66 -3.00
CA HIS A 224 -16.04 -3.80 -3.87
C HIS A 224 -17.11 -3.02 -3.08
N SER A 225 -17.73 -3.64 -2.07
CA SER A 225 -18.68 -2.97 -1.18
C SER A 225 -18.06 -1.84 -0.36
N ASP A 226 -16.77 -1.89 -0.06
CA ASP A 226 -16.08 -0.77 0.59
C ASP A 226 -16.01 0.43 -0.36
N PHE A 227 -15.61 0.23 -1.62
CA PHE A 227 -15.62 1.31 -2.61
C PHE A 227 -17.03 1.88 -2.84
N GLU A 228 -18.06 1.04 -2.94
CA GLU A 228 -19.45 1.52 -3.04
C GLU A 228 -19.87 2.34 -1.81
N THR A 229 -19.46 1.92 -0.62
CA THR A 229 -19.73 2.66 0.63
C THR A 229 -19.02 4.01 0.63
N LEU A 230 -17.76 4.05 0.15
CA LEU A 230 -17.01 5.30 -0.01
C LEU A 230 -17.73 6.24 -0.98
N TRP A 231 -18.03 5.77 -2.19
CA TRP A 231 -18.65 6.59 -3.22
C TRP A 231 -20.01 7.10 -2.79
N SER A 232 -20.83 6.26 -2.14
CA SER A 232 -22.11 6.69 -1.57
C SER A 232 -21.94 7.78 -0.50
N ALA A 233 -20.91 7.70 0.35
CA ALA A 233 -20.64 8.72 1.35
C ALA A 233 -20.14 10.04 0.74
N ILE A 234 -19.34 9.96 -0.32
CA ILE A 234 -18.86 11.12 -1.08
C ILE A 234 -20.03 11.79 -1.80
N ASP A 235 -20.86 11.03 -2.51
CA ASP A 235 -22.02 11.55 -3.23
C ASP A 235 -23.05 12.18 -2.27
N ALA A 236 -23.06 11.75 -1.00
CA ALA A 236 -23.86 12.35 0.06
C ALA A 236 -23.25 13.63 0.68
N GLY A 237 -22.03 14.01 0.30
CA GLY A 237 -21.37 15.26 0.65
C GLY A 237 -20.26 15.17 1.70
N VAL A 238 -19.53 16.28 1.86
CA VAL A 238 -18.30 16.39 2.67
C VAL A 238 -18.46 15.86 4.11
N ALA A 239 -19.56 16.15 4.79
CA ALA A 239 -19.75 15.72 6.18
C ALA A 239 -19.87 14.19 6.31
N ARG A 240 -20.50 13.52 5.33
CA ARG A 240 -20.62 12.06 5.30
C ARG A 240 -19.30 11.40 4.95
N ALA A 241 -18.58 11.95 3.98
CA ALA A 241 -17.23 11.50 3.62
C ALA A 241 -16.26 11.65 4.81
N GLU A 242 -16.27 12.80 5.50
CA GLU A 242 -15.46 13.05 6.71
C GLU A 242 -15.73 12.00 7.79
N THR A 243 -17.01 11.76 8.10
CA THR A 243 -17.41 10.75 9.09
C THR A 243 -16.88 9.36 8.73
N LEU A 244 -16.98 8.98 7.45
CA LEU A 244 -16.53 7.67 6.99
C LEU A 244 -15.01 7.52 7.05
N ILE A 245 -14.26 8.51 6.55
CA ILE A 245 -12.79 8.48 6.55
C ILE A 245 -12.26 8.41 7.99
N LEU A 246 -12.81 9.20 8.91
CA LEU A 246 -12.41 9.16 10.32
C LEU A 246 -12.74 7.81 10.97
N LYS A 247 -13.92 7.25 10.69
CA LYS A 247 -14.30 5.90 11.17
C LYS A 247 -13.32 4.84 10.66
N TRP A 248 -13.03 4.83 9.37
CA TRP A 248 -12.11 3.85 8.77
C TRP A 248 -10.66 4.07 9.15
N HIS A 249 -10.27 5.29 9.53
CA HIS A 249 -8.95 5.52 10.11
C HIS A 249 -8.81 4.81 11.47
N GLN A 250 -9.88 4.70 12.25
CA GLN A 250 -9.89 3.98 13.53
C GLN A 250 -9.97 2.45 13.38
N GLU A 251 -10.46 1.95 12.23
CA GLU A 251 -10.49 0.51 11.92
C GLU A 251 -9.06 0.03 11.60
N ASN A 252 -8.36 -0.48 12.62
CA ASN A 252 -7.00 -0.98 12.47
C ASN A 252 -6.99 -2.27 11.64
N ILE A 253 -6.11 -2.30 10.64
CA ILE A 253 -5.87 -3.45 9.79
C ILE A 253 -4.60 -4.18 10.24
N SER A 254 -3.49 -3.46 10.39
CA SER A 254 -2.19 -4.00 10.79
C SER A 254 -1.26 -2.88 11.26
N GLY A 255 -0.65 -3.05 12.43
CA GLY A 255 0.29 -2.08 12.99
C GLY A 255 -0.33 -0.69 13.15
N GLU A 256 0.31 0.32 12.53
CA GLU A 256 -0.15 1.72 12.51
C GLU A 256 -1.06 2.03 11.31
N MET A 257 -1.35 1.05 10.43
CA MET A 257 -2.16 1.24 9.23
C MET A 257 -3.65 0.95 9.50
N GLY A 258 -4.50 1.94 9.26
CA GLY A 258 -5.96 1.81 9.29
C GLY A 258 -6.55 1.54 7.92
N LYS A 259 -7.84 1.25 7.88
CA LYS A 259 -8.58 1.04 6.62
C LYS A 259 -8.59 2.28 5.72
N ALA A 260 -8.62 3.48 6.32
CA ALA A 260 -8.50 4.72 5.54
C ALA A 260 -7.13 4.85 4.85
N ASP A 261 -6.04 4.44 5.49
CA ASP A 261 -4.71 4.49 4.87
C ASP A 261 -4.65 3.61 3.63
N LEU A 262 -5.13 2.36 3.75
CA LEU A 262 -5.20 1.45 2.62
C LEU A 262 -6.09 1.98 1.50
N LEU A 263 -7.23 2.57 1.85
CA LEU A 263 -8.13 3.19 0.89
C LEU A 263 -7.42 4.29 0.09
N LEU A 264 -6.73 5.22 0.75
CA LEU A 264 -6.04 6.30 0.06
C LEU A 264 -4.94 5.78 -0.87
N GLU A 265 -4.18 4.75 -0.48
CA GLU A 265 -3.21 4.09 -1.38
C GLU A 265 -3.89 3.50 -2.62
N ARG A 266 -5.11 2.95 -2.46
CA ARG A 266 -5.86 2.38 -3.58
C ARG A 266 -6.52 3.45 -4.45
N LEU A 267 -6.91 4.59 -3.86
CA LEU A 267 -7.47 5.72 -4.58
C LEU A 267 -6.49 6.35 -5.58
N ASN A 268 -5.18 6.15 -5.39
CA ASN A 268 -4.16 6.53 -6.37
C ASN A 268 -4.37 5.84 -7.74
N ASN A 269 -5.06 4.70 -7.73
CA ASN A 269 -5.23 3.83 -8.89
C ASN A 269 -6.72 3.56 -9.20
N VAL A 270 -7.61 4.49 -8.92
CA VAL A 270 -9.04 4.32 -9.27
C VAL A 270 -9.25 4.53 -10.77
N PRO A 271 -10.10 3.72 -11.43
CA PRO A 271 -10.44 3.94 -12.84
C PRO A 271 -10.94 5.39 -13.06
N PRO A 272 -10.51 6.07 -14.14
CA PRO A 272 -10.89 7.46 -14.40
C PRO A 272 -12.40 7.71 -14.30
N ASP A 273 -13.21 6.76 -14.77
CA ASP A 273 -14.68 6.86 -14.78
C ASP A 273 -15.31 6.92 -13.37
N SER A 274 -14.60 6.49 -12.33
CA SER A 274 -15.11 6.47 -10.95
C SER A 274 -14.81 7.76 -10.18
N LEU A 275 -13.77 8.51 -10.59
CA LEU A 275 -13.39 9.77 -9.98
C LEU A 275 -13.92 10.94 -10.82
N THR A 276 -15.20 11.25 -10.67
CA THR A 276 -15.80 12.43 -11.31
C THR A 276 -15.28 13.73 -10.68
N PRO A 277 -15.37 14.88 -11.38
CA PRO A 277 -15.01 16.19 -10.81
C PRO A 277 -15.73 16.45 -9.48
N ASP A 278 -17.03 16.19 -9.37
CA ASP A 278 -17.79 16.37 -8.12
C ASP A 278 -17.20 15.55 -6.96
N ARG A 279 -16.85 14.28 -7.21
CA ARG A 279 -16.25 13.40 -6.19
C ARG A 279 -14.84 13.86 -5.81
N ALA A 280 -14.04 14.28 -6.78
CA ALA A 280 -12.71 14.83 -6.55
C ALA A 280 -12.76 16.09 -5.68
N GLN A 281 -13.72 16.99 -5.95
CA GLN A 281 -13.93 18.20 -5.14
C GLN A 281 -14.30 17.83 -3.70
N ILE A 282 -15.25 16.92 -3.51
CA ILE A 282 -15.70 16.51 -2.18
C ILE A 282 -14.56 15.86 -1.40
N LEU A 283 -13.73 15.04 -2.03
CA LEU A 283 -12.55 14.43 -1.40
C LEU A 283 -11.53 15.47 -0.95
N LEU A 284 -11.16 16.42 -1.82
CA LEU A 284 -10.24 17.51 -1.48
C LEU A 284 -10.74 18.34 -0.28
N LEU A 285 -12.02 18.69 -0.27
CA LEU A 285 -12.63 19.42 0.85
C LEU A 285 -12.73 18.57 2.12
N THR A 286 -12.94 17.26 1.97
CA THR A 286 -12.95 16.33 3.11
C THR A 286 -11.58 16.25 3.74
N PHE A 287 -10.50 16.16 2.94
CA PHE A 287 -9.13 16.17 3.45
C PHE A 287 -8.82 17.45 4.21
N SER A 288 -9.18 18.62 3.65
CA SER A 288 -8.98 19.91 4.33
C SER A 288 -9.78 20.08 5.62
N ASN A 289 -10.76 19.21 5.90
CA ASN A 289 -11.55 19.24 7.13
C ASN A 289 -11.15 18.16 8.14
N ALA A 290 -10.83 16.96 7.67
CA ALA A 290 -10.77 15.76 8.50
C ALA A 290 -9.36 15.43 9.03
N LEU A 291 -8.30 15.84 8.33
CA LEU A 291 -6.98 15.21 8.54
C LEU A 291 -6.31 15.55 9.87
N ASP A 292 -6.56 16.73 10.43
CA ASP A 292 -6.13 17.03 11.80
C ASP A 292 -6.92 16.19 12.80
N GLN A 293 -8.23 16.01 12.58
CA GLN A 293 -9.02 15.14 13.45
C GLN A 293 -8.55 13.67 13.35
N ALA A 294 -8.12 13.20 12.18
CA ALA A 294 -7.54 11.87 12.02
C ALA A 294 -6.30 11.69 12.92
N TYR A 295 -5.38 12.67 12.91
CA TYR A 295 -4.22 12.67 13.82
C TYR A 295 -4.66 12.65 15.29
N ARG A 296 -5.65 13.46 15.68
CA ARG A 296 -6.15 13.47 17.08
C ARG A 296 -6.74 12.13 17.51
N LEU A 297 -7.37 11.39 16.59
CA LEU A 297 -7.92 10.06 16.86
C LEU A 297 -6.83 9.00 16.97
N ARG A 298 -5.79 9.09 16.13
CA ARG A 298 -4.64 8.18 16.15
C ARG A 298 -3.37 8.94 15.74
N PRO A 299 -2.60 9.44 16.72
CA PRO A 299 -1.35 10.14 16.44
C PRO A 299 -0.38 9.23 15.70
N PHE A 300 0.34 9.79 14.73
CA PHE A 300 1.35 9.10 13.94
C PHE A 300 2.64 9.91 13.91
N GLU A 301 3.77 9.23 13.74
CA GLU A 301 5.06 9.89 13.57
C GLU A 301 5.21 10.40 12.12
N HIS A 302 5.75 11.61 11.96
CA HIS A 302 6.04 12.16 10.65
C HIS A 302 7.37 11.59 10.12
N GLY A 303 7.40 11.15 8.86
CA GLY A 303 8.62 10.86 8.11
C GLY A 303 9.23 9.46 8.26
N TRP A 304 8.85 8.66 9.27
CA TRP A 304 9.30 7.26 9.39
C TRP A 304 8.53 6.30 8.48
N VAL A 305 7.22 6.51 8.39
CA VAL A 305 6.31 5.82 7.49
C VAL A 305 5.39 6.84 6.86
N ASN A 306 4.88 6.57 5.64
CA ASN A 306 3.83 7.41 5.08
C ASN A 306 2.63 7.38 6.04
N SER A 307 2.15 8.54 6.43
CA SER A 307 0.94 8.75 7.23
C SER A 307 -0.29 8.95 6.36
N ILE A 308 -1.46 9.08 6.98
CA ILE A 308 -2.68 9.48 6.25
C ILE A 308 -2.54 10.86 5.61
N TRP A 309 -1.75 11.77 6.21
CA TRP A 309 -1.44 13.08 5.63
C TRP A 309 -0.64 12.96 4.34
N ASP A 310 0.42 12.14 4.34
CA ASP A 310 1.28 11.93 3.16
C ASP A 310 0.51 11.27 2.01
N ARG A 311 -0.38 10.32 2.35
CA ARG A 311 -1.24 9.65 1.36
C ARG A 311 -2.25 10.60 0.75
N ALA A 312 -2.89 11.45 1.55
CA ALA A 312 -3.82 12.45 1.06
C ALA A 312 -3.10 13.51 0.20
N GLU A 313 -1.89 13.94 0.58
CA GLU A 313 -1.06 14.86 -0.20
C GLU A 313 -0.80 14.34 -1.61
N LYS A 314 -0.41 13.08 -1.77
CA LYS A 314 -0.14 12.45 -3.07
C LYS A 314 -1.35 12.45 -4.01
N LEU A 315 -2.56 12.46 -3.45
CA LEU A 315 -3.80 12.44 -4.24
C LEU A 315 -4.22 13.83 -4.74
N ILE A 316 -3.68 14.91 -4.16
CA ILE A 316 -4.05 16.29 -4.51
C ILE A 316 -3.87 16.56 -6.02
N PRO A 317 -2.72 16.28 -6.65
CA PRO A 317 -2.53 16.55 -8.07
C PRO A 317 -3.49 15.75 -8.96
N ILE A 318 -3.77 14.50 -8.59
CA ILE A 318 -4.67 13.59 -9.33
C ILE A 318 -6.10 14.12 -9.30
N TYR A 319 -6.54 14.63 -8.15
CA TYR A 319 -7.89 15.15 -7.98
C TYR A 319 -8.04 16.52 -8.62
N LEU A 320 -7.03 17.38 -8.50
CA LEU A 320 -7.05 18.69 -9.16
C LEU A 320 -6.91 18.58 -10.69
N ALA A 321 -6.39 17.47 -11.23
CA ALA A 321 -6.35 17.22 -12.67
C ALA A 321 -7.73 17.01 -13.31
N GLN A 322 -8.79 16.85 -12.52
CA GLN A 322 -10.17 16.71 -13.00
C GLN A 322 -10.85 18.03 -13.36
N PHE A 323 -10.17 19.16 -13.16
CA PHE A 323 -10.75 20.49 -13.24
C PHE A 323 -9.94 21.40 -14.17
N ASP A 324 -10.62 22.37 -14.78
CA ASP A 324 -9.93 23.45 -15.47
C ASP A 324 -9.27 24.45 -14.50
N ALA A 325 -8.46 25.37 -15.02
CA ALA A 325 -7.71 26.32 -14.19
C ALA A 325 -8.60 27.20 -13.30
N VAL A 326 -9.82 27.55 -13.73
CA VAL A 326 -10.74 28.41 -12.96
C VAL A 326 -11.39 27.62 -11.84
N GLU A 327 -11.87 26.42 -12.15
CA GLU A 327 -12.45 25.50 -11.16
C GLU A 327 -11.44 25.09 -10.09
N ARG A 328 -10.21 24.76 -10.50
CA ARG A 328 -9.11 24.46 -9.58
C ARG A 328 -8.88 25.60 -8.59
N GLN A 329 -8.81 26.83 -9.09
CA GLN A 329 -8.58 28.00 -8.25
C GLN A 329 -9.68 28.16 -7.19
N ILE A 330 -10.94 27.99 -7.56
CA ILE A 330 -12.09 28.05 -6.63
C ILE A 330 -11.99 26.95 -5.55
N ILE A 331 -11.63 25.73 -5.95
CA ILE A 331 -11.55 24.59 -5.02
C ILE A 331 -10.39 24.79 -4.04
N VAL A 332 -9.22 25.18 -4.54
CA VAL A 332 -8.05 25.48 -3.71
C VAL A 332 -8.35 26.63 -2.74
N GLU A 333 -8.95 27.72 -3.21
CA GLU A 333 -9.40 28.81 -2.35
C GLU A 333 -10.29 28.28 -1.22
N LYS A 334 -11.27 27.42 -1.55
CA LYS A 334 -12.20 26.85 -0.57
C LYS A 334 -11.49 25.94 0.43
N MET A 335 -10.56 25.09 -0.02
CA MET A 335 -9.76 24.21 0.86
C MET A 335 -9.03 25.03 1.92
N PHE A 336 -8.31 26.07 1.50
CA PHE A 336 -7.44 26.83 2.40
C PHE A 336 -8.19 27.89 3.22
N SER A 337 -9.29 28.45 2.71
CA SER A 337 -10.08 29.45 3.45
C SER A 337 -11.04 28.84 4.46
N GLN A 338 -11.66 27.69 4.14
CA GLN A 338 -12.71 27.08 4.97
C GLN A 338 -12.26 25.80 5.69
N GLY A 339 -11.16 25.18 5.24
CA GLY A 339 -10.65 23.94 5.82
C GLY A 339 -10.33 24.07 7.30
N LYS A 340 -10.72 23.05 8.07
CA LYS A 340 -10.54 22.96 9.53
C LYS A 340 -9.22 22.30 9.93
N ALA A 341 -8.57 21.58 9.02
CA ALA A 341 -7.31 20.90 9.27
C ALA A 341 -6.14 21.87 9.09
N ILE A 342 -6.02 22.87 9.97
CA ILE A 342 -5.02 23.93 9.89
C ILE A 342 -3.61 23.35 9.86
N SER A 343 -3.30 22.38 10.71
CA SER A 343 -1.95 21.84 10.82
C SER A 343 -1.52 21.13 9.53
N TRP A 344 -2.40 20.35 8.91
CA TRP A 344 -2.17 19.75 7.59
C TRP A 344 -2.11 20.79 6.46
N LEU A 345 -3.01 21.79 6.44
CA LEU A 345 -2.95 22.86 5.44
C LEU A 345 -1.65 23.69 5.56
N SER A 346 -1.16 23.90 6.79
CA SER A 346 0.13 24.53 7.05
C SER A 346 1.30 23.69 6.57
N SER A 347 1.24 22.36 6.66
CA SER A 347 2.29 21.49 6.11
C SER A 347 2.34 21.57 4.59
N LEU A 348 1.18 21.56 3.91
CA LEU A 348 1.10 21.77 2.47
C LEU A 348 1.63 23.14 2.06
N PHE A 349 1.16 24.21 2.72
CA PHE A 349 1.58 25.57 2.42
C PHE A 349 3.10 25.72 2.55
N ARG A 350 3.67 25.25 3.67
CA ARG A 350 5.11 25.35 3.90
C ARG A 350 5.91 24.53 2.91
N ARG A 351 5.51 23.30 2.60
CA ARG A 351 6.14 22.48 1.54
C ARG A 351 6.22 23.26 0.24
N GLU A 352 5.12 23.89 -0.17
CA GLU A 352 5.03 24.62 -1.43
C GLU A 352 5.84 25.92 -1.40
N THR A 353 5.94 26.60 -0.27
CA THR A 353 6.86 27.73 -0.10
C THR A 353 8.30 27.35 -0.46
N PHE A 354 8.76 26.17 -0.07
CA PHE A 354 10.06 25.65 -0.47
C PHE A 354 10.08 25.16 -1.93
N ALA A 355 9.03 24.48 -2.39
CA ALA A 355 8.96 23.94 -3.75
C ALA A 355 9.03 25.05 -4.82
N HIS A 356 8.33 26.16 -4.60
CA HIS A 356 8.35 27.35 -5.45
C HIS A 356 9.62 28.22 -5.25
N GLY A 357 10.51 27.86 -4.32
CA GLY A 357 11.72 28.62 -4.02
C GLY A 357 11.45 30.00 -3.40
N ARG A 358 10.25 30.24 -2.84
CA ARG A 358 9.96 31.47 -2.09
C ARG A 358 10.80 31.56 -0.80
N TYR A 359 11.21 30.42 -0.27
CA TYR A 359 12.13 30.32 0.86
C TYR A 359 13.13 29.17 0.66
N GLY A 360 14.36 29.35 1.14
CA GLY A 360 15.46 28.40 0.95
C GLY A 360 16.15 28.51 -0.41
N SER A 361 17.11 27.61 -0.68
CA SER A 361 18.00 27.69 -1.85
C SER A 361 17.82 26.54 -2.87
N ARG A 362 16.79 25.70 -2.69
CA ARG A 362 16.57 24.49 -3.49
C ARG A 362 15.09 24.36 -3.90
N PRO A 363 14.65 25.13 -4.91
CA PRO A 363 13.33 24.93 -5.50
C PRO A 363 13.21 23.54 -6.12
N ARG A 364 11.97 23.05 -6.22
CA ARG A 364 11.63 21.81 -6.93
C ARG A 364 11.22 22.12 -8.37
N PRO A 365 11.38 21.18 -9.31
CA PRO A 365 10.83 21.35 -10.65
C PRO A 365 9.30 21.50 -10.60
N GLU A 366 8.74 22.23 -11.57
CA GLU A 366 7.30 22.52 -11.65
C GLU A 366 6.43 21.25 -11.68
N THR A 367 6.96 20.14 -12.17
CA THR A 367 6.30 18.82 -12.18
C THR A 367 6.01 18.27 -10.78
N ASP A 368 6.70 18.76 -9.75
CA ASP A 368 6.59 18.30 -8.37
C ASP A 368 5.75 19.26 -7.50
N TRP A 369 5.27 20.36 -8.08
CA TRP A 369 4.39 21.33 -7.42
C TRP A 369 2.99 20.73 -7.26
N LEU A 370 2.38 20.96 -6.10
CA LEU A 370 0.99 20.56 -5.85
C LEU A 370 0.03 21.62 -6.39
N PHE A 371 0.40 22.89 -6.27
CA PHE A 371 -0.38 24.03 -6.73
C PHE A 371 0.43 24.86 -7.73
N ILE A 372 -0.22 25.35 -8.77
CA ILE A 372 0.46 26.23 -9.73
C ILE A 372 0.64 27.63 -9.14
N GLU A 373 1.54 28.44 -9.70
CA GLU A 373 1.90 29.77 -9.16
C GLU A 373 0.68 30.65 -8.79
N PRO A 374 -0.36 30.82 -9.63
CA PRO A 374 -1.52 31.65 -9.27
C PRO A 374 -2.32 31.10 -8.09
N GLU A 375 -2.45 29.77 -7.99
CA GLU A 375 -3.09 29.09 -6.87
C GLU A 375 -2.27 29.33 -5.59
N PHE A 376 -0.96 29.18 -5.67
CA PHE A 376 -0.06 29.34 -4.52
C PHE A 376 0.00 30.79 -3.99
N GLU A 377 -0.04 31.79 -4.87
CA GLU A 377 -0.15 33.19 -4.43
C GLU A 377 -1.43 33.46 -3.65
N GLN A 378 -2.53 32.82 -4.06
CA GLN A 378 -3.81 32.93 -3.37
C GLN A 378 -3.77 32.20 -2.02
N ILE A 379 -3.24 30.97 -1.99
CA ILE A 379 -3.01 30.21 -0.75
C ILE A 379 -2.21 31.06 0.24
N THR A 380 -1.13 31.68 -0.21
CA THR A 380 -0.27 32.53 0.61
C THR A 380 -1.07 33.64 1.30
N LYS A 381 -1.86 34.40 0.54
CA LYS A 381 -2.71 35.48 1.09
C LYS A 381 -3.69 34.95 2.13
N ILE A 382 -4.35 33.84 1.84
CA ILE A 382 -5.34 33.22 2.73
C ILE A 382 -4.68 32.77 4.03
N MET A 383 -3.60 31.99 3.94
CA MET A 383 -2.95 31.39 5.11
C MET A 383 -2.33 32.45 6.01
N LEU A 384 -1.65 33.46 5.45
CA LEU A 384 -1.15 34.59 6.24
C LEU A 384 -2.28 35.33 6.96
N SER A 385 -3.40 35.59 6.27
CA SER A 385 -4.56 36.22 6.92
C SER A 385 -5.16 35.34 8.03
N ARG A 386 -5.18 34.01 7.87
CA ARG A 386 -5.67 33.08 8.89
C ARG A 386 -4.75 33.04 10.10
N TYR A 387 -3.44 33.02 9.91
CA TYR A 387 -2.47 33.05 11.00
C TYR A 387 -2.54 34.36 11.79
N SER A 388 -2.59 35.51 11.12
CA SER A 388 -2.69 36.81 11.79
C SER A 388 -4.01 36.99 12.56
N ALA A 389 -5.08 36.29 12.17
CA ALA A 389 -6.36 36.28 12.87
C ALA A 389 -6.48 35.19 13.95
N MET A 390 -5.49 34.29 14.05
CA MET A 390 -5.51 33.15 14.96
C MET A 390 -5.39 33.61 16.41
N LYS A 391 -6.23 33.06 17.28
CA LYS A 391 -6.17 33.32 18.72
C LYS A 391 -5.27 32.32 19.43
N ALA A 392 -4.82 32.68 20.63
CA ALA A 392 -3.96 31.85 21.47
C ALA A 392 -4.55 30.44 21.73
N ASP A 393 -5.83 30.37 22.11
CA ASP A 393 -6.54 29.12 22.39
C ASP A 393 -6.64 28.22 21.16
N GLN A 394 -6.88 28.81 19.99
CA GLN A 394 -6.88 28.10 18.71
C GLN A 394 -5.50 27.55 18.38
N PHE A 395 -4.47 28.39 18.45
CA PHE A 395 -3.08 27.99 18.21
C PHE A 395 -2.65 26.84 19.12
N PHE A 396 -2.96 26.92 20.42
CA PHE A 396 -2.63 25.86 21.37
C PHE A 396 -3.44 24.58 21.16
N ALA A 397 -4.53 24.58 20.39
CA ALA A 397 -5.30 23.39 20.03
C ALA A 397 -4.77 22.68 18.75
N GLU A 398 -3.82 23.29 18.04
CA GLU A 398 -3.26 22.75 16.80
C GLU A 398 -2.26 21.62 17.04
N ILE A 399 -2.11 20.72 16.07
CA ILE A 399 -1.26 19.53 16.22
C ILE A 399 0.22 19.91 16.19
N ASP A 400 0.59 20.74 15.22
CA ASP A 400 1.98 21.12 14.99
C ASP A 400 2.15 22.66 15.01
N ALA A 401 2.13 23.19 16.23
CA ALA A 401 2.35 24.60 16.52
C ALA A 401 3.68 25.12 15.94
N THR A 402 4.74 24.30 15.97
CA THR A 402 6.05 24.67 15.45
C THR A 402 6.00 24.85 13.94
N ASN A 403 5.40 23.90 13.23
CA ASN A 403 5.24 24.00 11.78
C ASN A 403 4.38 25.20 11.37
N ILE A 404 3.33 25.54 12.13
CA ILE A 404 2.51 26.73 11.88
C ILE A 404 3.35 28.01 11.96
N LEU A 405 4.14 28.19 13.02
CA LEU A 405 4.98 29.39 13.19
C LEU A 405 6.00 29.52 12.05
N PHE A 406 6.64 28.42 11.65
CA PHE A 406 7.56 28.44 10.52
C PHE A 406 6.85 28.66 9.18
N ALA A 407 5.69 28.04 8.96
CA ALA A 407 4.90 28.25 7.76
C ALA A 407 4.51 29.72 7.60
N TRP A 408 4.11 30.36 8.71
CA TRP A 408 3.82 31.79 8.76
C TRP A 408 5.05 32.62 8.42
N GLN A 409 6.16 32.42 9.13
CA GLN A 409 7.40 33.18 8.95
C GLN A 409 7.93 33.08 7.52
N GLN A 410 8.01 31.86 6.99
CA GLN A 410 8.61 31.55 5.70
C GLN A 410 7.67 31.88 4.53
N GLY A 411 6.36 31.88 4.78
CA GLY A 411 5.32 32.18 3.81
C GLY A 411 5.23 33.64 3.39
N GLY A 412 5.95 34.56 4.04
CA GLY A 412 6.03 35.96 3.62
C GLY A 412 5.77 36.99 4.72
N ASP A 413 5.60 36.57 5.97
CA ASP A 413 5.46 37.48 7.12
C ASP A 413 6.44 37.08 8.23
N ALA A 414 7.65 37.61 8.15
CA ALA A 414 8.76 37.23 9.03
C ALA A 414 8.55 37.67 10.50
N ASP A 415 7.83 38.78 10.71
CA ASP A 415 7.64 39.42 12.01
C ASP A 415 6.33 39.01 12.69
N GLY A 416 5.29 38.65 11.92
CA GLY A 416 3.99 38.20 12.42
C GLY A 416 4.05 37.13 13.51
N PRO A 417 4.68 35.95 13.29
CA PRO A 417 4.76 34.91 14.31
C PRO A 417 5.59 35.33 15.53
N LYS A 418 6.57 36.21 15.35
CA LYS A 418 7.37 36.75 16.46
C LYS A 418 6.50 37.64 17.36
N HIS A 419 5.77 38.60 16.78
CA HIS A 419 4.85 39.44 17.53
C HIS A 419 3.73 38.64 18.19
N PHE A 420 3.23 37.62 17.51
CA PHE A 420 2.24 36.70 18.10
C PHE A 420 2.80 36.01 19.35
N VAL A 421 4.01 35.44 19.28
CA VAL A 421 4.67 34.79 20.41
C VAL A 421 5.02 35.80 21.52
N GLU A 422 5.50 36.99 21.19
CA GLU A 422 5.78 38.07 22.14
C GLU A 422 4.55 38.40 23.00
N ASN A 423 3.37 38.50 22.39
CA ASN A 423 2.11 38.73 23.10
C ASN A 423 1.73 37.54 24.00
N LEU A 424 1.97 36.30 23.57
CA LEU A 424 1.68 35.11 24.39
C LEU A 424 2.54 35.06 25.66
N ILE A 425 3.82 35.42 25.55
CA ILE A 425 4.77 35.30 26.65
C ILE A 425 4.74 36.46 27.64
N GLU A 426 3.86 37.45 27.47
CA GLU A 426 3.67 38.52 28.48
C GLU A 426 3.34 37.93 29.86
N THR A 427 2.60 36.82 29.89
CA THR A 427 2.28 36.09 31.12
C THR A 427 3.24 34.92 31.35
N SER A 428 3.47 34.57 32.62
CA SER A 428 4.26 33.38 32.97
C SER A 428 3.62 32.09 32.46
N GLU A 429 2.29 31.96 32.55
CA GLU A 429 1.55 30.81 32.02
C GLU A 429 1.73 30.68 30.50
N GLY A 430 1.56 31.78 29.75
CA GLY A 430 1.72 31.76 28.31
C GLY A 430 3.15 31.43 27.86
N LEU A 431 4.16 31.89 28.59
CA LEU A 431 5.56 31.48 28.39
C LEU A 431 5.75 29.96 28.57
N ILE A 432 5.20 29.38 29.63
CA ILE A 432 5.31 27.94 29.88
C ILE A 432 4.58 27.16 28.77
N GLN A 433 3.35 27.55 28.43
CA GLN A 433 2.54 26.89 27.41
C GLN A 433 3.22 26.89 26.03
N ILE A 434 3.77 28.02 25.57
CA ILE A 434 4.44 28.07 24.26
C ILE A 434 5.68 27.18 24.25
N LEU A 435 6.49 27.19 25.32
CA LEU A 435 7.70 26.39 25.38
C LEU A 435 7.38 24.89 25.45
N GLU A 436 6.31 24.47 26.12
CA GLU A 436 5.82 23.09 26.08
C GLU A 436 5.47 22.65 24.65
N ARG A 437 4.82 23.53 23.86
CA ARG A 437 4.49 23.22 22.45
C ARG A 437 5.69 23.20 21.51
N LEU A 438 6.72 23.99 21.80
CA LEU A 438 7.96 24.03 21.02
C LEU A 438 9.00 23.02 21.49
N THR A 439 8.69 22.22 22.51
CA THR A 439 9.57 21.15 23.00
C THR A 439 9.54 19.96 22.05
N SER A 440 10.70 19.57 21.55
CA SER A 440 10.90 18.39 20.73
C SER A 440 11.33 17.18 21.57
N ILE A 441 11.03 15.96 21.12
CA ILE A 441 11.52 14.72 21.73
C ILE A 441 12.62 14.15 20.85
N ASN A 442 13.83 14.04 21.40
CA ASN A 442 14.97 13.42 20.74
C ASN A 442 15.22 12.04 21.34
N THR A 443 15.74 11.12 20.52
CA THR A 443 16.15 9.79 20.97
C THR A 443 17.64 9.60 20.67
N SER A 444 18.41 9.20 21.68
CA SER A 444 19.80 8.78 21.48
C SER A 444 20.04 7.39 22.08
N SER A 445 20.99 6.66 21.50
CA SER A 445 21.36 5.31 21.95
C SER A 445 21.90 5.24 23.38
N ASN A 446 22.47 6.34 23.89
CA ASN A 446 23.08 6.41 25.22
C ASN A 446 22.18 7.05 26.31
N ARG A 447 21.18 7.87 25.95
CA ARG A 447 20.28 8.55 26.89
C ARG A 447 18.81 8.13 26.79
N GLY A 448 18.44 7.39 25.74
CA GLY A 448 17.03 7.11 25.47
C GLY A 448 16.31 8.35 24.94
N LYS A 449 15.01 8.46 25.25
CA LYS A 449 14.16 9.60 24.86
C LYS A 449 14.33 10.76 25.84
N TYR A 450 14.61 11.97 25.35
CA TYR A 450 14.73 13.18 26.16
C TYR A 450 14.13 14.39 25.43
N GLN A 451 13.75 15.40 26.20
CA GLN A 451 13.10 16.61 25.70
C GLN A 451 14.14 17.70 25.40
N VAL A 452 13.95 18.44 24.30
CA VAL A 452 14.89 19.46 23.84
C VAL A 452 14.14 20.70 23.38
N LEU A 453 14.56 21.85 23.91
CA LEU A 453 14.19 23.17 23.41
C LEU A 453 15.33 23.73 22.55
N ASN A 454 15.24 23.52 21.25
CA ASN A 454 16.31 23.88 20.31
C ASN A 454 16.49 25.40 20.23
N ARG A 455 17.73 25.88 20.39
CA ARG A 455 18.06 27.32 20.33
C ARG A 455 17.69 27.93 18.99
N GLU A 456 18.07 27.32 17.88
CA GLU A 456 17.80 27.85 16.53
C GLU A 456 16.31 28.02 16.31
N THR A 457 15.50 27.02 16.69
CA THR A 457 14.04 27.08 16.59
C THR A 457 13.45 28.19 17.46
N LEU A 458 13.84 28.27 18.73
CA LEU A 458 13.29 29.27 19.64
C LEU A 458 13.72 30.70 19.28
N SER A 459 14.97 30.89 18.87
CA SER A 459 15.51 32.19 18.47
C SER A 459 14.84 32.75 17.21
N SER A 460 14.15 31.93 16.42
CA SER A 460 13.31 32.41 15.31
C SER A 460 12.07 33.19 15.79
N PHE A 461 11.61 32.98 17.03
CA PHE A 461 10.32 33.51 17.50
C PHE A 461 10.40 34.28 18.83
N LEU A 462 11.45 34.09 19.64
CA LEU A 462 11.61 34.77 20.93
C LEU A 462 13.09 34.96 21.33
N ASP A 463 13.34 35.80 22.33
CA ASP A 463 14.66 35.91 22.96
C ASP A 463 14.93 34.69 23.84
N TYR A 464 15.83 33.82 23.37
CA TYR A 464 16.18 32.57 24.02
C TYR A 464 16.73 32.75 25.44
N GLU A 465 17.64 33.71 25.65
CA GLU A 465 18.30 33.88 26.96
C GLU A 465 17.33 34.48 27.97
N HIS A 466 16.49 35.41 27.52
CA HIS A 466 15.45 35.98 28.35
C HIS A 466 14.40 34.93 28.76
N ALA A 467 13.96 34.08 27.82
CA ALA A 467 13.04 32.99 28.11
C ALA A 467 13.64 31.96 29.10
N LEU A 468 14.89 31.56 28.90
CA LEU A 468 15.61 30.66 29.82
C LEU A 468 15.69 31.25 31.24
N THR A 469 16.00 32.54 31.35
CA THR A 469 16.09 33.23 32.64
C THR A 469 14.73 33.23 33.35
N ARG A 470 13.66 33.58 32.63
CA ARG A 470 12.30 33.59 33.19
C ARG A 470 11.85 32.20 33.63
N VAL A 471 12.06 31.17 32.82
CA VAL A 471 11.73 29.77 33.19
C VAL A 471 12.53 29.32 34.41
N THR A 472 13.81 29.67 34.50
CA THR A 472 14.64 29.32 35.66
C THR A 472 14.09 29.94 36.94
N ASN A 473 13.67 31.20 36.90
CA ASN A 473 13.07 31.88 38.05
C ASN A 473 11.72 31.26 38.45
N LEU A 474 10.94 30.79 37.47
CA LEU A 474 9.65 30.14 37.71
C LEU A 474 9.78 28.76 38.36
N THR A 475 10.96 28.15 38.43
CA THR A 475 11.13 26.83 39.09
C THR A 475 10.78 26.82 40.58
N ALA A 476 10.77 27.98 41.23
CA ALA A 476 10.38 28.17 42.62
C ALA A 476 8.92 28.62 42.79
N ASP A 477 8.14 28.71 41.71
CA ASP A 477 6.74 29.13 41.73
C ASP A 477 5.82 27.99 42.21
N ASP A 478 4.85 28.30 43.07
CA ASP A 478 3.95 27.31 43.68
C ASP A 478 2.99 26.65 42.68
N VAL A 479 2.71 27.30 41.54
CA VAL A 479 1.74 26.82 40.53
C VAL A 479 2.46 26.32 39.28
N LEU A 480 3.49 27.02 38.82
CA LEU A 480 4.19 26.74 37.56
C LEU A 480 5.52 26.01 37.74
N GLY A 481 5.99 25.87 38.98
CA GLY A 481 7.33 25.35 39.30
C GLY A 481 7.63 24.01 38.67
N GLU A 482 6.72 23.05 38.75
CA GLU A 482 6.93 21.70 38.20
C GLU A 482 7.12 21.71 36.68
N ARG A 483 6.27 22.46 35.96
CA ARG A 483 6.35 22.61 34.49
C ARG A 483 7.64 23.36 34.10
N ALA A 484 7.97 24.41 34.83
CA ALA A 484 9.20 25.19 34.63
C ALA A 484 10.47 24.33 34.84
N ILE A 485 10.48 23.43 35.82
CA ILE A 485 11.60 22.50 36.06
C ILE A 485 11.81 21.57 34.86
N ILE A 486 10.73 21.05 34.28
CA ILE A 486 10.81 20.19 33.09
C ILE A 486 11.41 20.96 31.91
N LEU A 487 10.92 22.18 31.66
CA LEU A 487 11.42 23.02 30.56
C LEU A 487 12.87 23.47 30.78
N ALA A 488 13.26 23.80 32.02
CA ALA A 488 14.65 24.14 32.36
C ALA A 488 15.61 22.99 32.04
N ARG A 489 15.19 21.73 32.27
CA ARG A 489 15.95 20.54 31.85
C ARG A 489 16.01 20.44 30.33
N ALA A 490 14.91 20.66 29.62
CA ALA A 490 14.88 20.63 28.16
C ALA A 490 15.82 21.69 27.52
N PHE A 491 15.92 22.89 28.12
CA PHE A 491 16.92 23.89 27.74
C PHE A 491 18.36 23.44 28.01
N ALA A 492 18.61 22.74 29.13
CA ALA A 492 19.94 22.25 29.47
C ALA A 492 20.38 21.11 28.55
N ASP A 493 19.48 20.22 28.17
CA ASP A 493 19.76 19.13 27.24
C ASP A 493 20.02 19.62 25.81
N ALA A 494 19.38 20.72 25.40
CA ALA A 494 19.68 21.41 24.14
C ALA A 494 21.12 21.93 24.05
N LYS A 495 21.78 22.25 25.17
CA LYS A 495 23.20 22.69 25.19
C LYS A 495 24.21 21.54 25.09
N ARG A 496 23.74 20.32 25.30
CA ARG A 496 24.57 19.09 25.32
C ARG A 496 24.51 18.31 24.01
N TYR A 497 23.56 18.69 23.15
CA TYR A 497 23.45 18.33 21.76
C TYR A 497 24.07 19.44 20.94
#